data_AF-A0A2J6X6W6-F1
#
_entry.id   AF-A0A2J6X6W6-F1
#
_cell.length_a   1.000
_cell.length_b   1.000
_cell.length_c   1.000
_cell.angle_alpha   90.00
_cell.angle_beta   90.00
_cell.angle_gamma   90.00
#
_symmetry.space_group_name_H-M   'P 1'
#
loop_
_entity.id
_entity.type
_entity.pdbx_description
1 polymer ?
#
loop_
_entity_poly.entity_id
_entity_poly.type
_entity_poly.pdbx_seq_one_letter_code
_entity_poly.pdbx_strand_id
1 'polypeptide(L)' 'SKESAEIKKVKSEVAGDADILIMPNIEAGNAFFKALTKLGNAEIAAVVTGATAPAVLTSRGDSEQSKLYSIALAALIAEK' A
#
# COMPACT_ATOMS: atom_id res chain seq x y z
N SER A 1 -11.31 -10.95 -2.11
CA SER A 1 -10.91 -12.31 -2.51
C SER A 1 -11.78 -12.80 -3.65
N LYS A 2 -11.32 -13.83 -4.38
CA LYS A 2 -12.09 -14.48 -5.47
C LYS A 2 -13.44 -15.03 -4.96
N GLU A 3 -13.42 -15.71 -3.83
CA GLU A 3 -14.63 -16.21 -3.14
C GLU A 3 -15.70 -15.11 -2.91
N SER A 4 -15.30 -13.95 -2.37
CA SER A 4 -16.24 -12.84 -2.15
C SER A 4 -16.80 -12.26 -3.45
N ALA A 5 -16.02 -12.26 -4.53
CA ALA A 5 -16.47 -11.79 -5.84
C ALA A 5 -17.50 -12.75 -6.43
N GLU A 6 -17.28 -14.07 -6.33
CA GLU A 6 -18.21 -15.11 -6.78
C GLU A 6 -19.55 -15.03 -6.04
N ILE A 7 -19.53 -14.97 -4.70
CA ILE A 7 -20.73 -14.85 -3.86
C ILE A 7 -21.54 -13.60 -4.24
N LYS A 8 -20.87 -12.47 -4.45
CA LYS A 8 -21.50 -11.18 -4.79
C LYS A 8 -21.79 -11.02 -6.28
N LYS A 9 -21.44 -12.00 -7.12
CA LYS A 9 -21.58 -11.96 -8.59
C LYS A 9 -20.90 -10.73 -9.23
N VAL A 10 -19.77 -10.30 -8.66
CA VAL A 10 -18.99 -9.17 -9.18
C VAL A 10 -18.18 -9.65 -10.38
N LYS A 11 -18.47 -9.10 -11.56
CA LYS A 11 -17.74 -9.38 -12.80
C LYS A 11 -16.74 -8.26 -13.06
N SER A 12 -15.45 -8.56 -12.94
CA SER A 12 -14.35 -7.66 -13.27
C SER A 12 -13.08 -8.48 -13.53
N GLU A 13 -12.20 -7.98 -14.40
CA GLU A 13 -10.93 -8.63 -14.75
C GLU A 13 -10.00 -8.79 -13.54
N VAL A 14 -10.10 -7.89 -12.56
CA VAL A 14 -9.26 -7.87 -11.35
C VAL A 14 -10.01 -8.32 -10.09
N ALA A 15 -11.20 -8.90 -10.24
CA ALA A 15 -12.07 -9.24 -9.12
C ALA A 15 -11.43 -10.26 -8.17
N GLY A 16 -10.97 -9.78 -7.01
CA GLY A 16 -10.34 -10.63 -6.00
C GLY A 16 -8.87 -10.94 -6.24
N ASP A 17 -8.24 -10.29 -7.23
CA ASP A 17 -6.86 -10.49 -7.66
C ASP A 17 -6.25 -9.17 -8.17
N ALA A 18 -6.45 -8.08 -7.42
CA ALA A 18 -5.96 -6.75 -7.79
C ALA A 18 -4.58 -6.48 -7.17
N ASP A 19 -3.63 -6.02 -7.99
CA ASP A 19 -2.30 -5.60 -7.53
C ASP A 19 -2.32 -4.20 -6.89
N ILE A 20 -3.20 -3.32 -7.37
CA ILE A 20 -3.31 -1.93 -6.93
C ILE A 20 -4.73 -1.63 -6.46
N LEU A 21 -4.84 -1.03 -5.27
CA LEU A 21 -6.10 -0.56 -4.71
C LEU A 21 -6.09 0.98 -4.64
N ILE A 22 -7.00 1.61 -5.36
CA ILE A 22 -7.20 3.07 -5.30
C ILE A 22 -8.22 3.37 -4.22
N MET A 23 -7.81 4.17 -3.23
CA MET A 23 -8.65 4.53 -2.11
C MET A 23 -9.57 5.70 -2.49
N PRO A 24 -10.83 5.73 -2.04
CA PRO A 24 -11.79 6.76 -2.43
C PRO A 24 -11.47 8.14 -1.81
N ASN A 25 -10.72 8.18 -0.70
CA ASN A 25 -10.25 9.39 -0.03
C ASN A 25 -9.06 9.06 0.90
N ILE A 26 -8.49 10.11 1.51
CA ILE A 26 -7.31 9.98 2.37
C ILE A 26 -7.63 9.26 3.68
N GLU A 27 -8.83 9.43 4.22
CA GLU A 27 -9.28 8.80 5.46
C GLU A 27 -9.34 7.28 5.28
N ALA A 28 -9.95 6.81 4.19
CA ALA A 28 -10.05 5.39 3.86
C ALA A 28 -8.66 4.77 3.65
N GLY A 29 -7.77 5.44 2.92
CA GLY A 29 -6.41 4.96 2.69
C GLY A 29 -5.58 4.88 3.97
N ASN A 30 -5.66 5.91 4.81
CA ASN A 30 -4.95 5.95 6.09
C ASN A 30 -5.48 4.90 7.08
N ALA A 31 -6.80 4.70 7.13
CA ALA A 31 -7.42 3.67 7.96
C ALA A 31 -7.02 2.27 7.49
N PHE A 32 -7.07 2.01 6.18
CA PHE A 32 -6.65 0.74 5.58
C PHE A 32 -5.18 0.43 5.86
N PHE A 33 -4.29 1.39 5.62
CA PHE A 33 -2.86 1.26 5.90
C PHE A 33 -2.56 0.92 7.37
N LYS A 34 -3.23 1.59 8.31
CA LYS A 34 -3.10 1.29 9.75
C LYS A 34 -3.69 -0.06 10.13
N ALA A 35 -4.82 -0.45 9.55
CA ALA A 35 -5.40 -1.76 9.79
C ALA A 35 -4.47 -2.88 9.32
N LEU A 36 -3.86 -2.75 8.14
CA LEU A 36 -2.87 -3.72 7.64
C LEU A 36 -1.69 -3.88 8.59
N THR A 37 -1.10 -2.77 9.06
CA THR A 37 0.09 -2.82 9.93
C THR A 37 -0.21 -3.25 11.36
N LYS A 38 -1.34 -2.82 11.94
CA LYS A 38 -1.65 -3.05 13.36
C LYS A 38 -2.49 -4.30 13.62
N LEU A 39 -3.32 -4.71 12.66
CA LEU A 39 -4.22 -5.86 12.79
C LEU A 39 -3.81 -7.00 11.85
N GLY A 40 -3.38 -6.67 10.63
CA GLY A 40 -2.95 -7.64 9.64
C GLY A 40 -1.49 -8.09 9.76
N ASN A 41 -0.71 -7.48 10.66
CA ASN A 41 0.74 -7.67 10.80
C ASN A 41 1.50 -7.55 9.46
N ALA A 42 0.98 -6.74 8.54
CA ALA A 42 1.58 -6.57 7.23
C ALA A 42 2.89 -5.78 7.36
N GLU A 43 3.92 -6.26 6.67
CA GLU A 43 5.11 -5.46 6.38
C GLU A 43 4.80 -4.47 5.26
N ILE A 44 5.32 -3.26 5.39
CA ILE A 44 4.96 -2.15 4.50
C ILE A 44 6.18 -1.31 4.12
N ALA A 45 6.07 -0.68 2.95
CA ALA A 45 6.94 0.37 2.45
C ALA A 45 6.06 1.49 1.90
N ALA A 46 6.47 2.75 2.07
CA ALA A 46 5.72 3.90 1.58
C ALA A 46 6.66 4.97 1.01
N VAL A 47 6.23 5.56 -0.10
CA VAL A 47 6.98 6.62 -0.80
C VAL A 47 5.99 7.55 -1.47
N VAL A 48 6.31 8.84 -1.48
CA VAL A 48 5.63 9.81 -2.34
C VAL A 48 6.31 9.81 -3.70
N THR A 49 5.53 9.60 -4.75
CA THR A 49 5.97 9.56 -6.14
C THR A 49 5.28 10.65 -6.97
N GLY A 50 5.72 10.84 -8.21
CA GLY A 50 5.20 11.85 -9.16
C GLY A 50 6.01 13.14 -9.23
N ALA A 51 6.96 13.35 -8.32
CA ALA A 51 7.97 14.40 -8.43
C ALA A 51 9.19 13.92 -9.27
N THR A 52 10.23 14.75 -9.40
CA THR A 52 11.47 14.40 -10.12
C THR A 52 12.30 13.32 -9.43
N ALA A 53 12.07 13.08 -8.14
CA ALA A 53 12.67 12.03 -7.34
C ALA A 53 11.66 11.51 -6.29
N PRO A 54 11.74 10.25 -5.87
CA PRO A 54 10.90 9.72 -4.80
C PRO A 54 11.23 10.36 -3.45
N ALA A 55 10.21 10.59 -2.62
CA ALA A 55 10.39 11.11 -1.26
C ALA A 55 9.88 10.12 -0.21
N VAL A 56 10.74 9.74 0.73
CA VAL A 56 10.39 8.85 1.84
C VAL A 56 9.75 9.67 2.95
N LEU A 57 8.46 9.44 3.21
CA LEU A 57 7.71 10.05 4.31
C LEU A 57 7.32 8.98 5.31
N THR A 58 7.84 9.08 6.53
CA THR A 58 7.60 8.11 7.59
C THR A 58 6.68 8.69 8.67
N SER A 59 5.91 7.82 9.32
CA SER A 59 5.17 8.16 10.52
C SER A 59 6.02 7.89 11.77
N ARG A 60 5.78 8.67 12.82
CA ARG A 60 6.42 8.44 14.13
C ARG A 60 6.12 7.04 14.68
N GLY A 61 4.97 6.47 14.31
CA GLY A 61 4.53 5.15 14.76
C GLY A 61 5.01 3.97 13.89
N ASP A 62 5.84 4.22 12.88
CA ASP A 62 6.37 3.17 11.99
C ASP A 62 7.59 2.48 12.61
N SER A 63 7.70 1.17 12.37
CA SER A 63 8.84 0.37 12.79
C SER A 63 10.11 0.73 12.01
N GLU A 64 11.27 0.37 12.56
CA GLU A 64 12.56 0.51 11.86
C GLU A 64 12.56 -0.24 10.52
N GLN A 65 11.96 -1.43 10.48
CA GLN A 65 11.83 -2.24 9.27
C GLN A 65 11.01 -1.53 8.19
N SER A 66 9.87 -0.93 8.54
CA SER A 66 9.03 -0.20 7.57
C SER A 66 9.76 1.00 6.98
N LYS A 67 10.60 1.68 7.78
CA LYS A 67 11.43 2.80 7.30
C LYS A 67 12.51 2.29 6.34
N LEU A 68 13.19 1.19 6.68
CA LEU A 68 14.20 0.56 5.82
C LEU A 68 13.60 0.14 4.47
N TYR A 69 12.46 -0.55 4.47
CA TYR A 69 11.78 -0.95 3.24
C TYR A 69 11.31 0.25 2.41
N SER A 70 10.90 1.34 3.05
CA SER A 70 10.55 2.57 2.34
C SER A 70 11.76 3.20 1.62
N ILE A 71 12.95 3.15 2.24
CA ILE A 71 14.20 3.58 1.60
C ILE A 71 14.55 2.66 0.42
N ALA A 72 14.46 1.33 0.61
CA ALA A 72 14.72 0.36 -0.44
C ALA A 72 13.76 0.55 -1.63
N LEU A 73 12.47 0.75 -1.36
CA LEU A 73 11.46 1.05 -2.39
C LEU A 73 11.79 2.35 -3.14
N ALA A 74 12.17 3.40 -2.42
CA ALA A 74 12.57 4.66 -3.06
C ALA A 74 13.82 4.49 -3.95
N ALA A 75 14.79 3.69 -3.54
CA ALA A 75 15.97 3.37 -4.36
C ALA A 75 15.58 2.61 -5.64
N LEU A 76 14.72 1.59 -5.52
CA LEU A 76 14.22 0.81 -6.68
C LEU A 76 13.44 1.68 -7.67
N ILE A 77 12.66 2.65 -7.18
CA ILE A 77 11.91 3.57 -8.05
C ILE A 77 12.83 4.62 -8.69
N ALA A 78 13.91 5.01 -8.01
CA ALA A 78 14.88 5.97 -8.53
C ALA A 78 15.82 5.34 -9.56
N GLU A 79 16.04 4.02 -9.50
CA GLU A 79 16.79 3.26 -10.48
C GLU A 79 16.02 3.23 -11.81
N LYS A 80 16.66 3.73 -12.87
CA LYS A 80 16.14 3.78 -14.24
C LYS A 80 16.85 2.77 -15.12
#